data_AF-A0A4U0EYT4-F1
#
_entry.id   AF-A0A4U0EYT4-F1
#
_cell.length_a   1.000
_cell.length_b   1.000
_cell.length_c   1.000
_cell.angle_alpha   90.00
_cell.angle_beta   90.00
_cell.angle_gamma   90.00
#
_symmetry.space_group_name_H-M   'P 1'
#
loop_
_entity.id
_entity.type
_entity.pdbx_description
1 polymer ?
#
loop_
_entity_poly.entity_id
_entity_poly.type
_entity_poly.pdbx_seq_one_letter_code
_entity_poly.pdbx_strand_id
1 'polypeptide(L)'
;MFKKLFFIGFILFASVTLRAQEDIDAIRDSAFFYYSSKKFLKAGILFEKVALKSNDKNDFYNASCSYALANSKTKTLQLANVAFQKGIYGFSEDKDFINLLKEKAFLELIEKERTEIDFYNKKKREIKIIRPENFDPKTKYPLLIFIHGYGESPETYLDLIKSIDLLKKYIIIIPHGSEVVGRNSFSWSLMIEQKI
;
A
#
# COMPACT_ATOMS: atom_id res chain seq x y z
N MET A 1 8.23 -22.58 40.22
CA MET A 1 7.66 -23.59 39.30
C MET A 1 6.71 -23.02 38.24
N PHE A 2 6.46 -21.71 38.16
CA PHE A 2 5.51 -21.09 37.21
C PHE A 2 6.09 -20.67 35.84
N LYS A 3 7.41 -20.76 35.62
CA LYS A 3 8.05 -20.27 34.38
C LYS A 3 7.99 -21.23 33.19
N LYS A 4 7.71 -22.53 33.39
CA LYS A 4 7.69 -23.52 32.29
C LYS A 4 6.35 -23.62 31.55
N LEU A 5 5.22 -23.23 32.17
CA LEU A 5 3.91 -23.25 31.50
C LEU A 5 3.73 -22.10 30.49
N PHE A 6 4.40 -20.96 30.71
CA PHE A 6 4.30 -19.80 29.82
C PHE A 6 4.97 -20.01 28.46
N PHE A 7 6.00 -20.87 28.38
CA PHE A 7 6.79 -21.08 27.16
C PHE A 7 6.08 -21.99 26.15
N ILE A 8 5.25 -22.94 26.60
CA ILE A 8 4.51 -23.87 25.74
C ILE A 8 3.31 -23.17 25.07
N GLY A 9 2.64 -22.25 25.77
CA GLY A 9 1.53 -21.46 25.21
C GLY A 9 1.95 -20.53 24.07
N PHE A 10 3.17 -19.97 24.15
CA PHE A 10 3.69 -19.04 23.12
C PHE A 10 4.02 -19.75 21.79
N ILE A 11 4.53 -20.98 21.84
CA ILE A 11 4.87 -21.76 20.65
C ILE A 11 3.61 -22.18 19.87
N LEU A 12 2.53 -22.55 20.57
CA LEU A 12 1.26 -22.93 19.93
C LEU A 12 0.60 -21.73 19.23
N PHE A 13 0.63 -20.54 19.83
CA PHE A 13 0.03 -19.34 19.21
C PHE A 13 0.77 -18.90 17.94
N ALA A 14 2.11 -18.93 17.94
CA ALA A 14 2.90 -18.58 16.77
C ALA A 14 2.68 -19.53 15.58
N SER A 15 2.39 -20.82 15.85
CA SER A 15 2.15 -21.80 14.78
C SER A 15 0.80 -21.63 14.07
N VAL A 16 -0.21 -21.09 14.76
CA VAL A 16 -1.54 -20.83 14.17
C VAL A 16 -1.50 -19.60 13.27
N THR A 17 -0.78 -18.55 13.66
CA THR A 17 -0.65 -17.33 12.85
C THR A 17 0.15 -17.58 11.57
N LEU A 18 1.20 -18.40 11.63
CA LEU A 18 2.00 -18.74 10.45
C LEU A 18 1.17 -19.50 9.40
N ARG A 19 0.39 -20.51 9.82
CA ARG A 19 -0.50 -21.28 8.93
C ARG A 19 -1.62 -20.45 8.32
N ALA A 20 -2.16 -19.49 9.07
CA ALA A 20 -3.19 -18.59 8.57
C ALA A 20 -2.66 -17.67 7.47
N GLN A 21 -1.40 -17.22 7.57
CA GLN A 21 -0.74 -16.41 6.55
C GLN A 21 -0.47 -17.23 5.27
N GLU A 22 0.05 -18.45 5.41
CA GLU A 22 0.28 -19.37 4.27
C GLU A 22 -1.01 -19.65 3.48
N ASP A 23 -2.16 -19.75 4.14
CA ASP A 23 -3.48 -19.91 3.49
C ASP A 23 -3.90 -18.65 2.71
N ILE A 24 -3.64 -17.45 3.25
CA ILE A 24 -3.98 -16.19 2.57
C ILE A 24 -3.15 -16.02 1.30
N ASP A 25 -1.85 -16.28 1.36
CA ASP A 25 -0.95 -16.09 0.22
C ASP A 25 -1.29 -17.07 -0.92
N ALA A 26 -1.58 -18.34 -0.61
CA ALA A 26 -2.02 -19.30 -1.63
C ALA A 26 -3.36 -18.93 -2.30
N ILE A 27 -4.30 -18.34 -1.55
CA ILE A 27 -5.56 -17.82 -2.12
C ILE A 27 -5.27 -16.60 -3.01
N ARG A 28 -4.36 -15.71 -2.60
CA ARG A 28 -3.95 -14.54 -3.38
C ARG A 28 -3.30 -14.96 -4.70
N ASP A 29 -2.39 -15.93 -4.69
CA ASP A 29 -1.77 -16.48 -5.90
C ASP A 29 -2.81 -17.08 -6.84
N SER A 30 -3.79 -17.79 -6.28
CA SER A 30 -4.92 -18.31 -7.05
C SER A 30 -5.76 -17.19 -7.67
N ALA A 31 -6.00 -16.09 -6.93
CA ALA A 31 -6.72 -14.93 -7.43
C ALA A 31 -6.00 -14.28 -8.62
N PHE A 32 -4.68 -14.09 -8.52
CA PHE A 32 -3.84 -13.60 -9.62
C PHE A 32 -3.84 -14.54 -10.83
N PHE A 33 -3.80 -15.85 -10.61
CA PHE A 33 -3.93 -16.83 -11.68
C PHE A 33 -5.27 -16.70 -12.43
N TYR A 34 -6.38 -16.54 -11.71
CA TYR A 34 -7.68 -16.33 -12.34
C TYR A 34 -7.78 -14.98 -13.05
N TYR A 35 -7.20 -13.94 -12.48
CA TYR A 35 -7.16 -12.60 -13.07
C TYR A 35 -6.40 -12.62 -14.41
N SER A 36 -5.17 -13.15 -14.42
CA SER A 36 -4.36 -13.30 -15.64
C SER A 36 -5.01 -14.21 -16.69
N SER A 37 -5.79 -15.21 -16.25
CA SER A 37 -6.60 -16.07 -17.12
C SER A 37 -7.91 -15.43 -17.60
N LYS A 38 -8.13 -14.12 -17.36
CA LYS A 38 -9.34 -13.36 -17.69
C LYS A 38 -10.64 -13.90 -17.07
N LYS A 39 -10.53 -14.70 -16.01
CA LYS A 39 -11.67 -15.25 -15.25
C LYS A 39 -12.01 -14.28 -14.10
N PHE A 40 -12.35 -13.04 -14.47
CA PHE A 40 -12.39 -11.91 -13.54
C PHE A 40 -13.36 -12.06 -12.37
N LEU A 41 -14.54 -12.66 -12.59
CA LEU A 41 -15.48 -12.92 -11.49
C LEU A 41 -14.88 -13.86 -10.43
N LYS A 42 -14.17 -14.92 -10.85
CA LYS A 42 -13.49 -15.84 -9.92
C LYS A 42 -12.35 -15.15 -9.19
N ALA A 43 -11.58 -14.32 -9.91
CA ALA A 43 -10.53 -13.51 -9.31
C ALA A 43 -11.10 -12.56 -8.25
N GLY A 44 -12.18 -11.84 -8.55
CA GLY A 44 -12.83 -10.90 -7.63
C GLY A 44 -13.32 -11.56 -6.35
N ILE A 45 -13.93 -12.74 -6.45
CA ILE A 45 -14.37 -13.51 -5.27
C ILE A 45 -13.17 -13.90 -4.38
N LEU A 46 -12.06 -14.32 -4.97
CA LEU A 46 -10.87 -14.72 -4.21
C LEU A 46 -10.15 -13.51 -3.62
N PHE A 47 -9.95 -12.44 -4.38
CA PHE A 47 -9.38 -11.20 -3.86
C PHE A 47 -10.24 -10.58 -2.76
N GLU A 48 -11.58 -10.60 -2.88
CA GLU A 48 -12.47 -10.14 -1.80
C GLU A 48 -12.28 -10.99 -0.54
N LYS A 49 -12.19 -12.32 -0.68
CA LYS A 49 -11.89 -13.22 0.45
C LYS A 49 -10.54 -12.90 1.10
N VAL A 50 -9.52 -12.64 0.29
CA VAL A 50 -8.19 -12.22 0.77
C VAL A 50 -8.30 -10.87 1.48
N ALA A 51 -8.92 -9.87 0.88
CA ALA A 51 -9.05 -8.51 1.40
C ALA A 51 -9.78 -8.47 2.76
N LEU A 52 -10.83 -9.27 2.93
CA LEU A 52 -11.55 -9.36 4.20
C LEU A 52 -10.70 -10.01 5.31
N LYS A 53 -9.74 -10.88 4.96
CA LYS A 53 -8.83 -11.52 5.92
C LYS A 53 -7.59 -10.65 6.20
N SER A 54 -6.94 -10.16 5.16
CA SER A 54 -5.69 -9.37 5.25
C SER A 54 -5.95 -7.94 5.70
N ASN A 55 -7.15 -7.42 5.42
CA ASN A 55 -7.52 -6.01 5.59
C ASN A 55 -6.60 -5.05 4.81
N ASP A 56 -5.85 -5.56 3.83
CA ASP A 56 -4.87 -4.83 3.04
C ASP A 56 -5.54 -4.01 1.93
N LYS A 57 -5.07 -2.77 1.75
CA LYS A 57 -5.64 -1.81 0.80
C LYS A 57 -5.51 -2.26 -0.66
N ASN A 58 -4.43 -2.94 -1.02
CA ASN A 58 -4.18 -3.43 -2.37
C ASN A 58 -5.06 -4.65 -2.67
N ASP A 59 -5.33 -5.50 -1.68
CA ASP A 59 -6.24 -6.63 -1.86
C ASP A 59 -7.69 -6.15 -2.13
N PHE A 60 -8.15 -5.09 -1.46
CA PHE A 60 -9.44 -4.44 -1.78
C PHE A 60 -9.45 -3.82 -3.18
N TYR A 61 -8.36 -3.16 -3.57
CA TYR A 61 -8.20 -2.59 -4.90
C TYR A 61 -8.27 -3.67 -5.99
N ASN A 62 -7.46 -4.73 -5.88
CA ASN A 62 -7.43 -5.85 -6.82
C ASN A 62 -8.79 -6.56 -6.94
N ALA A 63 -9.53 -6.68 -5.82
CA ALA A 63 -10.90 -7.18 -5.85
C ALA A 63 -11.82 -6.25 -6.65
N SER A 64 -11.73 -4.93 -6.44
CA SER A 64 -12.53 -3.94 -7.15
C SER A 64 -12.26 -3.94 -8.66
N CYS A 65 -11.00 -3.99 -9.09
CA CYS A 65 -10.59 -4.11 -10.49
C CYS A 65 -11.15 -5.39 -11.13
N SER A 66 -11.01 -6.52 -10.44
CA SER A 66 -11.54 -7.80 -10.91
C SER A 66 -13.07 -7.77 -11.10
N TYR A 67 -13.80 -7.17 -10.15
CA TYR A 67 -15.24 -7.02 -10.30
C TYR A 67 -15.63 -6.02 -11.40
N ALA A 68 -14.82 -4.98 -11.63
CA ALA A 68 -15.04 -4.01 -12.69
C ALA A 68 -15.00 -4.70 -14.05
N LEU A 69 -13.93 -5.47 -14.31
CA LEU A 69 -13.77 -6.28 -15.51
C LEU A 69 -14.84 -7.38 -15.65
N ALA A 70 -15.42 -7.84 -14.55
CA ALA A 70 -16.55 -8.77 -14.53
C ALA A 70 -17.93 -8.09 -14.70
N ASN A 71 -17.99 -6.79 -14.94
CA ASN A 71 -19.21 -5.96 -15.02
C ASN A 71 -20.08 -5.98 -13.74
N SER A 72 -19.49 -6.26 -12.57
CA SER A 72 -20.19 -6.26 -11.28
C SER A 72 -20.12 -4.89 -10.60
N LYS A 73 -20.81 -3.89 -11.18
CA LYS A 73 -20.72 -2.47 -10.78
C LYS A 73 -20.90 -2.23 -9.27
N THR A 74 -21.90 -2.86 -8.65
CA THR A 74 -22.16 -2.70 -7.21
C THR A 74 -20.99 -3.15 -6.36
N LYS A 75 -20.42 -4.33 -6.67
CA LYS A 75 -19.26 -4.87 -5.94
C LYS A 75 -18.01 -4.04 -6.19
N THR A 76 -17.78 -3.61 -7.43
CA THR A 76 -16.69 -2.69 -7.78
C THR A 76 -16.74 -1.43 -6.94
N LEU A 77 -17.88 -0.72 -6.93
CA LEU A 77 -18.03 0.53 -6.20
C LEU A 77 -17.86 0.35 -4.69
N GLN A 78 -18.41 -0.73 -4.14
CA GLN A 78 -18.25 -1.04 -2.72
C GLN A 78 -16.78 -1.20 -2.35
N LEU A 79 -16.03 -2.02 -3.08
CA LEU A 79 -14.65 -2.36 -2.75
C LEU A 79 -13.67 -1.22 -3.11
N ALA A 80 -13.92 -0.50 -4.20
CA ALA A 80 -13.16 0.69 -4.59
C ALA A 80 -13.28 1.79 -3.52
N ASN A 81 -14.49 2.02 -2.97
CA ASN A 81 -14.64 2.93 -1.84
C ASN A 81 -13.84 2.48 -0.61
N VAL A 82 -13.82 1.18 -0.29
CA VAL A 82 -13.00 0.68 0.83
C VAL A 82 -11.50 0.88 0.58
N ALA A 83 -11.02 0.57 -0.63
CA ALA A 83 -9.63 0.82 -1.03
C ALA A 83 -9.27 2.31 -0.94
N PHE A 84 -10.15 3.19 -1.42
CA PHE A 84 -10.01 4.64 -1.30
C PHE A 84 -9.94 5.11 0.16
N GLN A 85 -10.86 4.64 1.01
CA GLN A 85 -10.83 4.96 2.44
C GLN A 85 -9.54 4.50 3.12
N LYS A 86 -8.86 3.50 2.55
CA LYS A 86 -7.55 3.01 3.00
C LYS A 86 -6.36 3.69 2.30
N GLY A 87 -6.63 4.67 1.45
CA GLY A 87 -5.61 5.53 0.83
C GLY A 87 -5.09 5.06 -0.52
N ILE A 88 -5.84 4.23 -1.25
CA ILE A 88 -5.58 3.99 -2.68
C ILE A 88 -6.20 5.10 -3.51
N TYR A 89 -5.44 5.65 -4.45
CA TYR A 89 -5.87 6.57 -5.50
C TYR A 89 -5.57 5.94 -6.87
N GLY A 90 -5.84 6.65 -7.96
CA GLY A 90 -5.57 6.22 -9.33
C GLY A 90 -6.76 5.54 -10.02
N PHE A 91 -7.99 5.70 -9.51
CA PHE A 91 -9.13 4.96 -10.05
C PHE A 91 -9.54 5.43 -11.45
N SER A 92 -9.37 6.72 -11.78
CA SER A 92 -9.69 7.25 -13.10
C SER A 92 -8.70 6.83 -14.19
N GLU A 93 -7.47 6.52 -13.81
CA GLU A 93 -6.37 6.18 -14.71
C GLU A 93 -6.29 4.68 -14.99
N ASP A 94 -6.86 3.85 -14.12
CA ASP A 94 -6.88 2.40 -14.32
C ASP A 94 -7.98 1.96 -15.31
N LYS A 95 -7.52 1.38 -16.42
CA LYS A 95 -8.35 0.84 -17.52
C LYS A 95 -9.37 -0.21 -17.06
N ASP A 96 -9.14 -0.87 -15.93
CA ASP A 96 -10.06 -1.87 -15.40
C ASP A 96 -11.42 -1.26 -15.05
N PHE A 97 -11.47 0.05 -14.77
CA PHE A 97 -12.70 0.77 -14.44
C PHE A 97 -13.35 1.49 -15.62
N ILE A 98 -12.91 1.26 -16.86
CA ILE A 98 -13.42 1.98 -18.05
C ILE A 98 -14.95 1.88 -18.21
N ASN A 99 -15.54 0.75 -17.79
CA ASN A 99 -16.98 0.52 -17.84
C ASN A 99 -17.78 1.26 -16.75
N LEU A 100 -17.11 1.94 -15.81
CA LEU A 100 -17.72 2.75 -14.76
C LEU A 100 -17.58 4.26 -14.98
N LEU A 101 -16.90 4.73 -16.03
CA LEU A 101 -16.67 6.16 -16.26
C LEU A 101 -17.96 6.99 -16.48
N LYS A 102 -19.11 6.33 -16.66
CA LYS A 102 -20.43 6.97 -16.75
C LYS A 102 -21.29 6.80 -15.49
N GLU A 103 -20.80 6.03 -14.51
CA GLU A 103 -21.54 5.75 -13.29
C GLU A 103 -21.37 6.91 -12.31
N LYS A 104 -22.49 7.53 -11.92
CA LYS A 104 -22.49 8.69 -11.01
C LYS A 104 -21.70 8.43 -9.73
N ALA A 105 -21.89 7.27 -9.11
CA ALA A 105 -21.19 6.89 -7.88
C ALA A 105 -19.67 6.71 -8.08
N PHE A 106 -19.22 6.34 -9.28
CA PHE A 106 -17.79 6.26 -9.59
C PHE A 106 -17.19 7.64 -9.81
N LEU A 107 -17.91 8.53 -10.50
CA LEU A 107 -17.51 9.93 -10.67
C LEU A 107 -17.42 10.66 -9.32
N GLU A 108 -18.33 10.37 -8.38
CA GLU A 108 -18.25 10.89 -7.01
C GLU A 108 -17.03 10.37 -6.24
N LEU A 109 -16.59 9.13 -6.48
CA LEU A 109 -15.36 8.58 -5.91
C LEU A 109 -14.12 9.31 -6.44
N ILE A 110 -14.04 9.49 -7.77
CA ILE A 110 -12.95 10.22 -8.43
C ILE A 110 -12.85 11.64 -7.90
N GLU A 111 -13.98 12.31 -7.64
CA GLU A 111 -13.93 13.67 -7.09
C GLU A 111 -13.39 13.72 -5.65
N LYS A 112 -13.76 12.74 -4.82
CA LYS A 112 -13.21 12.62 -3.46
C LYS A 112 -11.70 12.40 -3.52
N GLU A 113 -11.25 11.55 -4.43
CA GLU A 113 -9.84 11.31 -4.69
C GLU A 113 -9.10 12.59 -5.08
N ARG A 114 -9.58 13.30 -6.09
CA ARG A 114 -8.98 14.57 -6.56
C ARG A 114 -8.87 15.59 -5.43
N THR A 115 -9.93 15.72 -4.63
CA THR A 115 -9.96 16.63 -3.48
C THR A 115 -8.88 16.26 -2.44
N GLU A 116 -8.68 14.98 -2.15
CA GLU A 116 -7.63 14.55 -1.23
C GLU A 116 -6.23 14.74 -1.83
N ILE A 117 -6.03 14.42 -3.12
CA ILE A 117 -4.76 14.67 -3.82
C ILE A 117 -4.38 16.16 -3.73
N ASP A 118 -5.30 17.06 -4.04
CA ASP A 118 -5.08 18.52 -3.95
C ASP A 118 -4.71 18.96 -2.53
N PHE A 119 -5.37 18.41 -1.53
CA PHE A 119 -5.05 18.67 -0.13
C PHE A 119 -3.62 18.23 0.21
N TYR A 120 -3.22 17.01 -0.17
CA TYR A 120 -1.89 16.48 0.12
C TYR A 120 -0.78 17.17 -0.69
N ASN A 121 -1.05 17.59 -1.93
CA ASN A 121 -0.11 18.35 -2.76
C ASN A 121 0.19 19.75 -2.18
N LYS A 122 -0.81 20.40 -1.57
CA LYS A 122 -0.63 21.71 -0.90
C LYS A 122 0.04 21.58 0.47
N LYS A 123 0.00 20.39 1.09
CA LYS A 123 0.60 20.16 2.40
C LYS A 123 2.12 20.21 2.30
N LYS A 124 2.76 21.07 3.12
CA LYS A 124 4.22 21.07 3.24
C LYS A 124 4.67 19.71 3.78
N ARG A 125 5.52 19.04 3.00
CA ARG A 125 6.12 17.76 3.34
C ARG A 125 7.49 18.02 3.96
N GLU A 126 7.70 17.49 5.15
CA GLU A 126 9.01 17.59 5.81
C GLU A 126 9.91 16.47 5.31
N ILE A 127 11.15 16.81 4.95
CA ILE A 127 12.14 15.80 4.63
C ILE A 127 12.50 15.08 5.93
N LYS A 128 12.50 13.74 5.90
CA LYS A 128 12.91 12.97 7.07
C LYS A 128 14.42 12.95 7.17
N ILE A 129 14.95 13.50 8.26
CA ILE A 129 16.38 13.51 8.58
C ILE A 129 16.58 12.71 9.87
N ILE A 130 17.42 11.68 9.80
CA ILE A 130 17.79 10.85 10.95
C ILE A 130 19.28 11.06 11.19
N ARG A 131 19.62 11.41 12.43
CA ARG A 131 21.00 11.65 12.85
C ARG A 131 21.59 10.42 13.53
N PRO A 132 22.91 10.24 13.51
CA PRO A 132 23.55 9.17 14.23
C PRO A 132 23.27 9.17 15.73
N GLU A 133 23.32 7.99 16.35
CA GLU A 133 23.41 7.84 17.81
C GLU A 133 24.67 8.58 18.31
N ASN A 134 24.50 9.62 19.13
CA ASN A 134 25.56 10.54 19.59
C ASN A 134 26.04 11.57 18.55
N PHE A 135 25.15 12.06 17.70
CA PHE A 135 25.46 13.14 16.77
C PHE A 135 26.14 14.36 17.44
N ASP A 136 27.32 14.71 16.93
CA ASP A 136 28.08 15.91 17.28
C ASP A 136 28.19 16.82 16.05
N PRO A 137 27.66 18.05 16.05
CA PRO A 137 27.70 18.95 14.90
C PRO A 137 29.12 19.37 14.46
N LYS A 138 30.15 19.15 15.29
CA LYS A 138 31.56 19.43 14.92
C LYS A 138 32.21 18.26 14.18
N THR A 139 31.62 17.08 14.27
CA THR A 139 32.12 15.87 13.61
C THR A 139 31.57 15.76 12.18
N LYS A 140 32.40 15.31 11.24
CA LYS A 140 31.97 15.04 9.86
C LYS A 140 31.36 13.65 9.77
N TYR A 141 30.13 13.57 9.27
CA TYR A 141 29.44 12.31 9.01
C TYR A 141 29.22 12.13 7.51
N PRO A 142 29.36 10.91 6.98
CA PRO A 142 28.85 10.60 5.65
C PRO A 142 27.33 10.77 5.60
N LEU A 143 26.85 11.21 4.44
CA LEU A 143 25.43 11.34 4.15
C LEU A 143 24.96 10.12 3.36
N LEU A 144 23.85 9.52 3.80
CA LEU A 144 23.14 8.49 3.05
C LEU A 144 21.75 9.02 2.70
N ILE A 145 21.40 8.97 1.41
CA ILE A 145 20.08 9.35 0.92
C ILE A 145 19.34 8.07 0.53
N PHE A 146 18.22 7.81 1.19
CA PHE A 146 17.36 6.66 0.91
C PHE A 146 16.17 7.10 0.06
N ILE A 147 16.03 6.52 -1.14
CA ILE A 147 14.95 6.84 -2.08
C ILE A 147 13.95 5.68 -2.06
N HIS A 148 12.70 5.97 -1.69
CA HIS A 148 11.63 4.96 -1.65
C HIS A 148 11.11 4.60 -3.05
N GLY A 149 10.44 3.45 -3.18
CA GLY A 149 9.76 3.01 -4.40
C GLY A 149 8.41 3.69 -4.63
N TYR A 150 7.71 3.28 -5.69
CA TYR A 150 6.37 3.79 -6.01
C TYR A 150 5.35 3.39 -4.95
N GLY A 151 4.48 4.33 -4.54
CA GLY A 151 3.39 4.05 -3.59
C GLY A 151 3.83 3.99 -2.13
N GLU A 152 5.10 4.29 -1.86
CA GLU A 152 5.68 4.26 -0.52
C GLU A 152 5.88 5.66 0.06
N SER A 153 6.41 5.73 1.28
CA SER A 153 6.74 6.97 1.96
C SER A 153 7.97 6.82 2.86
N PRO A 154 8.60 7.94 3.28
CA PRO A 154 9.69 7.92 4.24
C PRO A 154 9.41 7.12 5.52
N GLU A 155 8.17 7.10 5.99
CA GLU A 155 7.76 6.41 7.21
C GLU A 155 7.91 4.89 7.10
N THR A 156 7.71 4.33 5.90
CA THR A 156 7.76 2.88 5.63
C THR A 156 9.15 2.30 5.95
N TYR A 157 10.19 3.13 5.87
CA TYR A 157 11.58 2.69 5.99
C TYR A 157 12.20 2.91 7.37
N LEU A 158 11.47 3.55 8.29
CA LEU A 158 12.03 3.92 9.59
C LEU A 158 12.47 2.70 10.40
N ASP A 159 11.67 1.62 10.38
CA ASP A 159 11.98 0.43 11.15
C ASP A 159 13.12 -0.38 10.51
N LEU A 160 13.16 -0.47 9.17
CA LEU A 160 14.29 -1.04 8.47
C LEU A 160 15.58 -0.30 8.82
N ILE A 161 15.56 1.04 8.75
CA ILE A 161 16.74 1.87 9.04
C ILE A 161 17.20 1.73 10.49
N LYS A 162 16.26 1.60 11.45
CA LYS A 162 16.61 1.34 12.85
C LYS A 162 17.20 -0.05 13.07
N SER A 163 16.80 -1.04 12.28
CA SER A 163 17.25 -2.42 12.43
C SER A 163 18.70 -2.67 11.95
N ILE A 164 19.27 -1.72 11.22
CA ILE A 164 20.61 -1.82 10.63
C ILE A 164 21.56 -0.81 11.30
N ASP A 165 22.83 -1.18 11.43
CA ASP A 165 23.85 -0.40 12.14
C ASP A 165 24.27 0.92 11.43
N LEU A 166 23.46 1.38 10.47
CA LEU A 166 23.68 2.62 9.74
C LEU A 166 23.55 3.85 10.64
N LEU A 167 22.70 3.76 11.67
CA LEU A 167 22.48 4.84 12.64
C LEU A 167 23.69 5.15 13.52
N LYS A 168 24.78 4.39 13.46
CA LYS A 168 26.01 4.75 14.17
C LYS A 168 26.95 5.65 13.36
N LYS A 169 26.78 5.71 12.04
CA LYS A 169 27.80 6.29 11.15
C LYS A 169 27.27 7.34 10.20
N TYR A 170 25.99 7.30 9.84
CA TYR A 170 25.44 8.11 8.75
C TYR A 170 24.40 9.11 9.24
N ILE A 171 24.42 10.30 8.65
CA ILE A 171 23.21 11.12 8.57
C ILE A 171 22.37 10.51 7.45
N ILE A 172 21.12 10.16 7.75
CA ILE A 172 20.22 9.55 6.78
C ILE A 172 19.15 10.57 6.41
N ILE A 173 18.95 10.76 5.11
CA ILE A 173 17.88 11.58 4.55
C ILE A 173 16.94 10.69 3.75
N ILE A 174 15.64 10.81 3.99
CA ILE A 174 14.60 10.11 3.25
C ILE A 174 13.61 11.17 2.72
N PRO A 175 13.76 11.60 1.46
CA PRO A 175 12.85 12.56 0.85
C PRO A 175 11.52 11.88 0.46
N HIS A 176 10.46 12.68 0.36
CA HIS A 176 9.20 12.26 -0.25
C HIS A 176 9.28 12.38 -1.78
N GLY A 177 8.64 11.45 -2.50
CA GLY A 177 8.33 11.61 -3.92
C GLY A 177 7.54 12.89 -4.20
N SER A 178 7.65 13.42 -5.42
CA SER A 178 6.99 14.69 -5.79
C SER A 178 5.48 14.54 -5.89
N GLU A 179 5.00 13.40 -6.38
CA GLU A 179 3.58 13.15 -6.64
C GLU A 179 2.90 12.38 -5.53
N VAL A 180 1.64 12.70 -5.28
CA VAL A 180 0.76 11.96 -4.36
C VAL A 180 0.00 10.90 -5.16
N VAL A 181 0.20 9.62 -4.82
CA VAL A 181 -0.47 8.47 -5.45
C VAL A 181 -1.36 7.70 -4.46
N GLY A 182 -1.50 8.22 -3.24
CA GLY A 182 -2.31 7.63 -2.19
C GLY A 182 -2.15 8.40 -0.88
N ARG A 183 -2.92 7.99 0.13
CA ARG A 183 -2.80 8.59 1.47
C ARG A 183 -1.47 8.18 2.09
N ASN A 184 -0.56 9.15 2.23
CA ASN A 184 0.83 8.91 2.60
C ASN A 184 1.54 7.94 1.65
N SER A 185 1.29 8.05 0.35
CA SER A 185 1.93 7.22 -0.68
C SER A 185 2.35 8.12 -1.83
N PHE A 186 3.61 8.00 -2.27
CA PHE A 186 4.22 8.95 -3.19
C PHE A 186 4.91 8.26 -4.37
N SER A 187 5.10 9.00 -5.46
CA SER A 187 5.93 8.58 -6.60
C SER A 187 6.92 9.67 -7.03
N TRP A 188 8.02 9.23 -7.66
CA TRP A 188 9.05 10.11 -8.22
C TRP A 188 8.80 10.47 -9.69
N SER A 189 7.95 9.70 -10.36
CA SER A 189 7.54 10.00 -11.73
C SER A 189 6.29 10.86 -11.67
N LEU A 190 6.31 11.98 -12.38
CA LEU A 190 5.11 12.47 -13.03
C LEU A 190 4.58 11.28 -13.84
N MET A 191 3.30 10.94 -13.72
CA MET A 191 2.64 10.17 -14.76
C MET A 191 2.74 11.04 -16.02
N ILE A 192 3.87 10.94 -16.75
CA ILE A 192 4.02 11.54 -18.06
C ILE A 192 2.91 10.87 -18.83
N GLU A 193 1.85 11.64 -19.12
CA GLU A 193 0.81 11.25 -20.06
C GLU A 193 1.54 10.64 -21.25
N GLN A 194 1.47 9.31 -21.39
CA GLN A 194 1.60 8.73 -22.70
C GLN A 194 0.34 9.20 -23.41
N LYS A 195 0.43 10.39 -24.01
CA LYS A 195 -0.53 10.84 -25.02
C LYS A 195 -0.50 9.77 -26.10
N ILE A 196 -1.47 8.87 -26.06
CA ILE A 196 -1.85 8.00 -27.17
C ILE A 196 -2.70 8.84 -28.12
#